data_AF-A0A5B7DLV6-F1
#
_entry.id   AF-A0A5B7DLV6-F1
#
_cell.length_a   1.000
_cell.length_b   1.000
_cell.length_c   1.000
_cell.angle_alpha   90.00
_cell.angle_beta   90.00
_cell.angle_gamma   90.00
#
_symmetry.space_group_name_H-M   'P 1'
#
loop_
_entity.id
_entity.type
_entity.pdbx_description
1 polymer ?
#
loop_
_entity_poly.entity_id
_entity_poly.type
_entity_poly.pdbx_seq_one_letter_code
_entity_poly.pdbx_strand_id
1 'polypeptide(L)'
;MQWLNENDDVSLEYLNGAFQRDKKDEFPPSSENSLFSNSVVDVFTQLTQCFGVVSKLECPDPEIWKRFMKRFAKTIVKVLLAYADICKKEFPNYVDDEKKACILMNNIQQLRVQLEKMYEKMGGEKLEEDVATILNELQASLNTVLDELAHRFAKSLEDRIAVKVKEMGDKLAAVKSTGQGTQRNNIANEADEVLAPLMDLLEDSLSLYAHSCEKTVLKRLLKELWKIVMTTMEKTVVLPPMTDKADISKDFERNLTPKQCAVLEAALDTIKQYFHANGSGLKKNFLDKSPELKSLNYALSLYTQTTDTLIKTFVSTQTGQGEAHWMFHRLMRLRMSYRFCSFLFLTNLRVRSASSLIYILCHYHVFLSSMLNCLFQPQPHPVSVLIFFFVLSVFVFIFSFMFCIKKHQCFSVHGWNW
;
A
#
# COMPACT_ATOMS: atom_id res chain seq x y z
N MET A 1 1.80 47.61 -18.17
CA MET A 1 1.93 46.20 -18.60
C MET A 1 3.39 45.78 -18.77
N GLN A 2 4.24 46.55 -19.46
CA GLN A 2 5.67 46.22 -19.63
C GLN A 2 6.40 45.95 -18.30
N TRP A 3 6.22 46.82 -17.30
CA TRP A 3 6.81 46.64 -15.97
C TRP A 3 6.45 45.29 -15.31
N LEU A 4 5.22 44.79 -15.49
CA LEU A 4 4.83 43.48 -14.97
C LEU A 4 5.54 42.32 -15.66
N ASN A 5 5.91 42.48 -16.94
CA ASN A 5 6.69 41.46 -17.65
C ASN A 5 8.13 41.43 -17.14
N GLU A 6 8.76 42.58 -16.99
CA GLU A 6 10.11 42.70 -16.42
C GLU A 6 10.13 42.19 -14.96
N ASN A 7 9.07 42.46 -14.21
CA ASN A 7 8.91 41.97 -12.84
C ASN A 7 8.89 40.43 -12.75
N ASP A 8 8.37 39.71 -13.75
CA ASP A 8 8.38 38.24 -13.73
C ASP A 8 9.80 37.68 -13.63
N ASP A 9 10.73 38.25 -14.41
CA ASP A 9 12.10 37.75 -14.48
C ASP A 9 12.87 38.13 -13.21
N VAL A 10 12.65 39.34 -12.69
CA VAL A 10 13.18 39.77 -11.39
C VAL A 10 12.66 38.90 -10.24
N SER A 11 11.35 38.58 -10.22
CA SER A 11 10.76 37.70 -9.22
C SER A 11 11.36 36.29 -9.27
N LEU A 12 11.66 35.75 -10.46
CA LEU A 12 12.28 34.44 -10.62
C LEU A 12 13.76 34.43 -10.19
N GLU A 13 14.51 35.48 -10.50
CA GLU A 13 15.89 35.61 -10.01
C GLU A 13 15.93 35.72 -8.49
N TYR A 14 15.04 36.54 -7.91
CA TYR A 14 14.91 36.69 -6.47
C TYR A 14 14.54 35.37 -5.80
N LEU A 15 13.57 34.62 -6.36
CA LEU A 15 13.20 33.28 -5.92
C LEU A 15 14.41 32.35 -5.87
N ASN A 16 15.17 32.27 -6.96
CA ASN A 16 16.36 31.42 -7.02
C ASN A 16 17.37 31.83 -5.96
N GLY A 17 17.63 33.13 -5.81
CA GLY A 17 18.51 33.64 -4.76
C GLY A 17 18.03 33.29 -3.35
N ALA A 18 16.75 33.45 -3.06
CA ALA A 18 16.16 33.11 -1.76
C ALA A 18 16.28 31.62 -1.45
N PHE A 19 15.95 30.75 -2.41
CA PHE A 19 16.07 29.32 -2.24
C PHE A 19 17.53 28.88 -2.05
N GLN A 20 18.47 29.41 -2.84
CA GLN A 20 19.88 29.04 -2.71
C GLN A 20 20.50 29.51 -1.39
N ARG A 21 20.10 30.68 -0.87
CA ARG A 21 20.50 31.12 0.48
C ARG A 21 19.96 30.16 1.55
N ASP A 22 18.67 29.87 1.50
CA ASP A 22 18.02 28.97 2.46
C ASP A 22 18.62 27.56 2.41
N LYS A 23 18.95 27.07 1.20
CA LYS A 23 19.68 25.81 1.01
C LYS A 23 21.07 25.84 1.63
N LYS A 24 21.81 26.95 1.49
CA LYS A 24 23.14 27.13 2.08
C LYS A 24 23.09 27.15 3.61
N ASP A 25 22.04 27.73 4.16
CA ASP A 25 21.81 27.82 5.61
C ASP A 25 21.16 26.55 6.19
N GLU A 26 20.98 25.51 5.36
CA GLU A 26 20.37 24.22 5.72
C GLU A 26 18.89 24.27 6.10
N PHE A 27 18.12 25.16 5.48
CA PHE A 27 16.68 25.34 5.67
C PHE A 27 16.27 25.62 7.13
N PRO A 28 16.82 26.67 7.77
CA PRO A 28 16.47 27.00 9.15
C PRO A 28 14.98 27.36 9.26
N PRO A 29 14.31 27.00 10.37
CA PRO A 29 12.92 27.38 10.59
C PRO A 29 12.79 28.90 10.69
N SER A 30 11.70 29.46 10.17
CA SER A 30 11.50 30.91 10.14
C SER A 30 11.33 31.54 11.53
N SER A 31 10.88 30.76 12.51
CA SER A 31 10.76 31.13 13.91
C SER A 31 10.70 29.86 14.78
N GLU A 32 10.81 29.98 16.10
CA GLU A 32 10.74 28.83 17.02
C GLU A 32 9.46 28.01 16.88
N ASN A 33 8.37 28.64 16.44
CA ASN A 33 7.06 27.99 16.24
C ASN A 33 6.75 27.70 14.76
N SER A 34 7.67 28.02 13.84
CA SER A 34 7.46 27.81 12.41
C SER A 34 8.05 26.47 11.95
N LEU A 35 7.26 25.72 11.19
CA LEU A 35 7.68 24.44 10.62
C LEU A 35 8.21 24.57 9.17
N PHE A 36 8.25 25.79 8.62
CA PHE A 36 8.74 26.10 7.27
C PHE A 36 9.95 27.05 7.35
N SER A 37 10.76 27.03 6.30
CA SER A 37 12.02 27.77 6.23
C SER A 37 11.89 29.17 5.62
N ASN A 38 12.97 29.95 5.71
CA ASN A 38 12.98 31.38 5.41
C ASN A 38 12.67 31.72 3.94
N SER A 39 13.03 30.84 2.99
CA SER A 39 12.81 31.14 1.57
C SER A 39 11.34 31.35 1.21
N VAL A 40 10.41 30.68 1.89
CA VAL A 40 8.97 30.91 1.68
C VAL A 40 8.57 32.33 2.10
N VAL A 41 9.10 32.81 3.23
CA VAL A 41 8.83 34.16 3.73
C VAL A 41 9.39 35.21 2.78
N ASP A 42 10.62 35.02 2.29
CA ASP A 42 11.26 35.91 1.33
C ASP A 42 10.43 36.03 0.04
N VAL A 43 10.04 34.90 -0.55
CA VAL A 43 9.26 34.86 -1.79
C VAL A 43 7.91 35.57 -1.65
N PHE A 44 7.17 35.31 -0.56
CA PHE A 44 5.88 35.98 -0.35
C PHE A 44 6.00 37.44 0.05
N THR A 45 7.09 37.83 0.72
CA THR A 45 7.40 39.23 0.99
C THR A 45 7.61 39.98 -0.32
N GLN A 46 8.40 39.42 -1.24
CA GLN A 46 8.63 39.98 -2.56
C GLN A 46 7.34 40.09 -3.38
N LEU A 47 6.55 39.01 -3.48
CA LEU A 47 5.27 39.03 -4.20
C LEU A 47 4.29 40.05 -3.58
N THR A 48 4.23 40.16 -2.26
CA THR A 48 3.38 41.15 -1.58
C THR A 48 3.83 42.59 -1.87
N GLN A 49 5.15 42.83 -1.96
CA GLN A 49 5.69 44.13 -2.35
C GLN A 49 5.32 44.47 -3.80
N CYS A 50 5.46 43.51 -4.74
CA CYS A 50 5.04 43.67 -6.13
C CYS A 50 3.54 44.02 -6.22
N PHE A 51 2.70 43.30 -5.47
CA PHE A 51 1.28 43.62 -5.38
C PHE A 51 1.04 45.04 -4.83
N GLY A 52 1.76 45.43 -3.79
CA GLY A 52 1.68 46.77 -3.21
C GLY A 52 2.00 47.88 -4.20
N VAL A 53 2.97 47.67 -5.11
CA VAL A 53 3.27 48.61 -6.20
C VAL A 53 2.09 48.72 -7.18
N VAL A 54 1.51 47.58 -7.59
CA VAL A 54 0.35 47.56 -8.49
C VAL A 54 -0.86 48.25 -7.85
N SER A 55 -1.12 48.01 -6.57
CA SER A 55 -2.26 48.60 -5.84
C SER A 55 -2.13 50.11 -5.63
N LYS A 56 -0.91 50.64 -5.49
CA LYS A 56 -0.66 52.09 -5.38
C LYS A 56 -0.92 52.87 -6.68
N LEU A 57 -1.12 52.19 -7.81
CA LEU A 57 -1.47 52.85 -9.06
C LEU A 57 -2.91 53.40 -9.07
N GLU A 58 -3.74 53.01 -8.09
CA GLU A 58 -5.12 53.50 -7.88
C GLU A 58 -5.91 53.64 -9.19
N CYS A 59 -5.93 52.57 -10.00
CA CYS A 59 -6.51 52.63 -11.33
C CYS A 59 -8.03 52.89 -11.24
N PRO A 60 -8.55 53.99 -11.82
CA PRO A 60 -9.96 54.34 -11.71
C PRO A 60 -10.85 53.48 -12.61
N ASP A 61 -10.28 52.85 -13.64
CA ASP A 61 -11.01 52.00 -14.58
C ASP A 61 -11.01 50.53 -14.11
N PRO A 62 -12.18 49.96 -13.78
CA PRO A 62 -12.29 48.57 -13.33
C PRO A 62 -11.82 47.56 -14.39
N GLU A 63 -11.99 47.80 -15.69
CA GLU A 63 -11.57 46.87 -16.74
C GLU A 63 -10.05 46.76 -16.85
N ILE A 64 -9.35 47.88 -16.67
CA ILE A 64 -7.89 47.90 -16.66
C ILE A 64 -7.36 47.24 -15.39
N TRP A 65 -7.99 47.50 -14.24
CA TRP A 65 -7.66 46.84 -12.97
C TRP A 65 -7.75 45.32 -13.08
N LYS A 66 -8.82 44.82 -13.70
CA LYS A 66 -9.03 43.39 -13.99
C LYS A 66 -7.88 42.79 -14.81
N ARG A 67 -7.42 43.49 -15.85
CA ARG A 67 -6.25 43.06 -16.65
C ARG A 67 -4.97 43.01 -15.83
N PHE A 68 -4.77 43.94 -14.89
CA PHE A 68 -3.62 43.90 -13.97
C PHE A 68 -3.67 42.70 -13.04
N MET A 69 -4.82 42.42 -12.42
CA MET A 69 -4.99 41.26 -11.53
C MET A 69 -4.76 39.94 -12.29
N LYS A 70 -5.30 39.81 -13.51
CA LYS A 70 -5.08 38.63 -14.36
C LYS A 70 -3.61 38.44 -14.72
N ARG A 71 -2.88 39.53 -15.02
CA ARG A 71 -1.45 39.45 -15.32
C ARG A 71 -0.63 39.10 -14.08
N PHE A 72 -0.95 39.71 -12.94
CA PHE A 72 -0.27 39.46 -11.67
C PHE A 72 -0.50 38.02 -11.17
N ALA A 73 -1.71 37.48 -11.33
CA ALA A 73 -1.98 36.07 -11.06
C ALA A 73 -1.06 35.13 -11.86
N LYS A 74 -0.81 35.42 -13.13
CA LYS A 74 0.17 34.66 -13.95
C LYS A 74 1.60 34.77 -13.42
N THR A 75 1.99 35.92 -12.88
CA THR A 75 3.29 36.09 -12.21
C THR A 75 3.39 35.19 -10.99
N ILE A 76 2.36 35.17 -10.13
CA ILE A 76 2.29 34.29 -8.95
C ILE A 76 2.42 32.82 -9.37
N VAL A 77 1.68 32.38 -10.39
CA VAL A 77 1.77 31.02 -10.95
C VAL A 77 3.19 30.69 -11.36
N LYS A 78 3.84 31.56 -12.15
CA LYS A 78 5.21 31.33 -12.65
C LYS A 78 6.20 31.16 -11.49
N VAL A 79 6.10 32.02 -10.47
CA VAL A 79 7.02 32.02 -9.32
C VAL A 79 6.78 30.82 -8.40
N LEU A 80 5.54 30.53 -8.02
CA LEU A 80 5.24 29.44 -7.08
C LEU A 80 5.44 28.06 -7.71
N LEU A 81 5.14 27.89 -8.99
CA LEU A 81 5.47 26.65 -9.70
C LEU A 81 6.97 26.47 -9.85
N ALA A 82 7.72 27.53 -10.15
CA ALA A 82 9.18 27.45 -10.18
C ALA A 82 9.77 27.06 -8.82
N TYR A 83 9.25 27.60 -7.71
CA TYR A 83 9.64 27.16 -6.37
C TYR A 83 9.36 25.66 -6.17
N ALA A 84 8.15 25.22 -6.51
CA ALA A 84 7.74 23.84 -6.38
C ALA A 84 8.61 22.88 -7.22
N ASP A 85 8.98 23.28 -8.43
CA ASP A 85 9.86 22.52 -9.31
C ASP A 85 11.29 22.42 -8.76
N ILE A 86 11.83 23.52 -8.20
CA ILE A 86 13.14 23.50 -7.53
C ILE A 86 13.10 22.53 -6.34
N CYS A 87 12.07 22.62 -5.49
CA CYS A 87 11.87 21.67 -4.39
C CYS A 87 11.81 20.23 -4.89
N LYS A 88 11.01 19.94 -5.92
CA LYS A 88 10.87 18.59 -6.49
C LYS A 88 12.17 18.04 -7.05
N LYS A 89 13.00 18.88 -7.66
CA LYS A 89 14.31 18.51 -8.19
C LYS A 89 15.33 18.21 -7.10
N GLU A 90 15.32 19.00 -6.05
CA GLU A 90 16.27 18.90 -4.93
C GLU A 90 15.85 17.87 -3.88
N PHE A 91 14.55 17.56 -3.77
CA PHE A 91 14.00 16.67 -2.75
C PHE A 91 14.73 15.34 -2.61
N PRO A 92 15.07 14.59 -3.70
CA PRO A 92 15.77 13.31 -3.58
C PRO A 92 17.09 13.37 -2.82
N ASN A 93 17.76 14.53 -2.78
CA ASN A 93 19.03 14.71 -2.06
C ASN A 93 18.83 14.83 -0.53
N TYR A 94 17.59 15.07 -0.08
CA TYR A 94 17.24 15.30 1.32
C TYR A 94 16.30 14.23 1.88
N VAL A 95 15.96 13.20 1.10
CA VAL A 95 15.04 12.13 1.51
C VAL A 95 15.59 11.33 2.71
N ASP A 96 16.91 11.21 2.81
CA ASP A 96 17.58 10.53 3.94
C ASP A 96 17.62 11.38 5.22
N ASP A 97 17.52 12.71 5.08
CA ASP A 97 17.41 13.64 6.21
C ASP A 97 15.92 13.93 6.47
N GLU A 98 15.33 13.11 7.33
CA GLU A 98 13.89 13.16 7.62
C GLU A 98 13.40 14.56 8.02
N LYS A 99 14.21 15.34 8.76
CA LYS A 99 13.86 16.70 9.18
C LYS A 99 13.81 17.65 7.98
N LYS A 100 14.84 17.64 7.12
CA LYS A 100 14.87 18.49 5.92
C LYS A 100 13.77 18.11 4.94
N ALA A 101 13.49 16.82 4.77
CA ALA A 101 12.35 16.36 3.96
C ALA A 101 11.01 16.92 4.48
N CYS A 102 10.79 16.90 5.80
CA CYS A 102 9.62 17.50 6.43
C CYS A 102 9.52 19.01 6.16
N ILE A 103 10.62 19.75 6.34
CA ILE A 103 10.67 21.20 6.10
C ILE A 103 10.32 21.53 4.65
N LEU A 104 10.87 20.81 3.66
CA LEU A 104 10.55 21.04 2.25
C LEU A 104 9.07 20.78 1.93
N MET A 105 8.46 19.74 2.52
CA MET A 105 7.02 19.50 2.38
C MET A 105 6.19 20.59 3.05
N ASN A 106 6.59 21.05 4.24
CA ASN A 106 5.96 22.17 4.93
C ASN A 106 6.08 23.47 4.12
N ASN A 107 7.19 23.69 3.43
CA ASN A 107 7.35 24.84 2.55
C ASN A 107 6.30 24.85 1.44
N ILE A 108 6.08 23.72 0.75
CA ILE A 108 5.05 23.60 -0.28
C ILE A 108 3.64 23.83 0.31
N GLN A 109 3.37 23.27 1.49
CA GLN A 109 2.10 23.51 2.18
C GLN A 109 1.94 25.00 2.55
N GLN A 110 3.01 25.67 2.98
CA GLN A 110 2.99 27.09 3.29
C GLN A 110 2.78 27.95 2.04
N LEU A 111 3.29 27.54 0.87
CA LEU A 111 2.97 28.22 -0.40
C LEU A 111 1.45 28.24 -0.62
N ARG A 112 0.76 27.12 -0.35
CA ARG A 112 -0.70 27.01 -0.51
C ARG A 112 -1.43 27.94 0.47
N VAL A 113 -1.04 27.95 1.74
CA VAL A 113 -1.67 28.81 2.76
C VAL A 113 -1.46 30.29 2.46
N GLN A 114 -0.26 30.69 2.04
CA GLN A 114 0.03 32.09 1.73
C GLN A 114 -0.57 32.54 0.39
N LEU A 115 -0.74 31.61 -0.56
CA LEU A 115 -1.47 31.86 -1.80
C LEU A 115 -2.95 32.18 -1.54
N GLU A 116 -3.61 31.48 -0.61
CA GLU A 116 -4.99 31.81 -0.19
C GLU A 116 -5.07 33.22 0.40
N LYS A 117 -4.13 33.57 1.30
CA LYS A 117 -4.07 34.93 1.88
C LYS A 117 -3.79 36.00 0.82
N MET A 118 -2.98 35.70 -0.19
CA MET A 118 -2.71 36.61 -1.30
C MET A 118 -3.95 36.80 -2.18
N TYR A 119 -4.70 35.72 -2.44
CA TYR A 119 -5.98 35.78 -3.15
C TYR A 119 -7.00 36.68 -2.43
N GLU A 120 -7.13 36.56 -1.11
CA GLU A 120 -7.98 37.44 -0.31
C GLU A 120 -7.54 38.92 -0.43
N LYS A 121 -6.22 39.20 -0.35
CA LYS A 121 -5.68 40.56 -0.52
C LYS A 121 -5.90 41.15 -1.90
N MET A 122 -5.94 40.32 -2.94
CA MET A 122 -6.20 40.75 -4.32
C MET A 122 -7.68 41.10 -4.57
N GLY A 123 -8.59 40.69 -3.68
CA GLY A 123 -10.01 40.99 -3.79
C GLY A 123 -10.94 39.81 -3.45
N GLY A 124 -10.40 38.61 -3.23
CA GLY A 124 -11.16 37.42 -2.84
C GLY A 124 -12.34 37.16 -3.79
N GLU A 125 -13.53 37.01 -3.24
CA GLU A 125 -14.78 36.74 -3.99
C GLU A 125 -15.17 37.86 -4.99
N LYS A 126 -14.57 39.05 -4.89
CA LYS A 126 -14.82 40.17 -5.81
C LYS A 126 -13.93 40.13 -7.05
N LEU A 127 -12.97 39.20 -7.11
CA LEU A 127 -12.12 39.00 -8.28
C LEU A 127 -12.92 38.39 -9.43
N GLU A 128 -12.43 38.58 -10.66
CA GLU A 128 -13.02 37.90 -11.81
C GLU A 128 -12.84 36.39 -11.73
N GLU A 129 -13.82 35.67 -12.26
CA GLU A 129 -13.84 34.21 -12.34
C GLU A 129 -12.59 33.65 -13.03
N ASP A 130 -12.10 34.30 -14.07
CA ASP A 130 -10.84 33.94 -14.75
C ASP A 130 -9.63 33.95 -13.80
N VAL A 131 -9.54 34.95 -12.93
CA VAL A 131 -8.41 35.10 -11.98
C VAL A 131 -8.52 34.05 -10.89
N ALA A 132 -9.73 33.86 -10.35
CA ALA A 132 -10.00 32.82 -9.37
C ALA A 132 -9.68 31.42 -9.92
N THR A 133 -10.06 31.14 -11.17
CA THR A 133 -9.75 29.88 -11.86
C THR A 133 -8.24 29.64 -11.93
N ILE A 134 -7.46 30.63 -12.38
CA ILE A 134 -5.99 30.53 -12.47
C ILE A 134 -5.35 30.19 -11.12
N LEU A 135 -5.79 30.86 -10.05
CA LEU A 135 -5.21 30.65 -8.72
C LEU A 135 -5.69 29.35 -8.06
N ASN A 136 -6.90 28.90 -8.36
CA ASN A 136 -7.41 27.59 -7.93
C ASN A 136 -6.69 26.43 -8.65
N GLU A 137 -6.40 26.57 -9.94
CA GLU A 137 -5.56 25.61 -10.68
C GLU A 137 -4.13 25.54 -10.10
N LEU A 138 -3.58 26.68 -9.68
CA LEU A 138 -2.31 26.73 -8.97
C LEU A 138 -2.38 26.01 -7.61
N GLN A 139 -3.44 26.22 -6.82
CA GLN A 139 -3.68 25.49 -5.57
C GLN A 139 -3.72 23.98 -5.78
N ALA A 140 -4.41 23.53 -6.83
CA ALA A 140 -4.48 22.12 -7.20
C ALA A 140 -3.09 21.57 -7.61
N SER A 141 -2.33 22.33 -8.39
CA SER A 141 -0.98 21.95 -8.81
C SER A 141 -0.02 21.81 -7.63
N LEU A 142 0.00 22.79 -6.71
CA LEU A 142 0.79 22.73 -5.48
C LEU A 142 0.36 21.58 -4.57
N ASN A 143 -0.94 21.28 -4.52
CA ASN A 143 -1.45 20.12 -3.80
C ASN A 143 -0.89 18.80 -4.37
N THR A 144 -0.88 18.65 -5.70
CA THR A 144 -0.31 17.47 -6.36
C THR A 144 1.19 17.34 -6.12
N VAL A 145 1.95 18.45 -6.16
CA VAL A 145 3.38 18.42 -5.83
C VAL A 145 3.59 17.91 -4.39
N LEU A 146 2.79 18.40 -3.43
CA LEU A 146 2.88 17.94 -2.04
C LEU A 146 2.58 16.44 -1.91
N ASP A 147 1.58 15.93 -2.63
CA ASP A 147 1.27 14.49 -2.67
C ASP A 147 2.43 13.67 -3.24
N GLU A 148 3.08 14.14 -4.31
CA GLU A 148 4.26 13.48 -4.89
C GLU A 148 5.47 13.47 -3.94
N LEU A 149 5.73 14.58 -3.23
CA LEU A 149 6.82 14.66 -2.25
C LEU A 149 6.56 13.71 -1.07
N ALA A 150 5.34 13.71 -0.54
CA ALA A 150 4.94 12.81 0.54
C ALA A 150 5.07 11.34 0.14
N HIS A 151 4.65 10.99 -1.08
CA HIS A 151 4.82 9.64 -1.62
C HIS A 151 6.30 9.24 -1.73
N ARG A 152 7.16 10.12 -2.25
CA ARG A 152 8.60 9.87 -2.37
C ARG A 152 9.26 9.67 -1.01
N PHE A 153 8.90 10.47 -0.02
CA PHE A 153 9.43 10.34 1.34
C PHE A 153 8.93 9.07 2.02
N ALA A 154 7.64 8.74 1.91
CA ALA A 154 7.13 7.49 2.46
C ALA A 154 7.81 6.27 1.83
N LYS A 155 8.07 6.32 0.52
CA LYS A 155 8.75 5.25 -0.22
C LYS A 155 10.19 5.01 0.25
N SER A 156 10.93 6.01 0.70
CA SER A 156 12.28 5.77 1.24
C SER A 156 12.27 5.03 2.58
N LEU A 157 11.15 5.08 3.30
CA LEU A 157 10.94 4.36 4.55
C LEU A 157 10.48 2.91 4.29
N GLU A 158 10.08 2.56 3.06
CA GLU A 158 9.54 1.25 2.70
C GLU A 158 10.50 0.10 3.04
N ASP A 159 11.79 0.25 2.74
CA ASP A 159 12.79 -0.79 3.02
C ASP A 159 12.99 -1.00 4.53
N ARG A 160 13.05 0.08 5.31
CA ARG A 160 13.15 0.03 6.78
C ARG A 160 11.92 -0.65 7.39
N ILE A 161 10.73 -0.28 6.91
CA ILE A 161 9.46 -0.89 7.32
C ILE A 161 9.44 -2.38 6.93
N ALA A 162 9.89 -2.74 5.73
CA ALA A 162 9.93 -4.13 5.27
C ALA A 162 10.82 -5.02 6.13
N VAL A 163 11.98 -4.52 6.57
CA VAL A 163 12.83 -5.23 7.53
C VAL A 163 12.09 -5.47 8.84
N LYS A 164 11.42 -4.45 9.40
CA LYS A 164 10.66 -4.59 10.66
C LYS A 164 9.43 -5.47 10.55
N VAL A 165 8.71 -5.41 9.43
CA VAL A 165 7.59 -6.31 9.15
C VAL A 165 8.06 -7.76 8.99
N LYS A 166 9.27 -7.98 8.43
CA LYS A 166 9.86 -9.32 8.37
C LYS A 166 10.22 -9.84 9.76
N GLU A 167 10.86 -9.03 10.60
CA GLU A 167 11.14 -9.37 12.01
C GLU A 167 9.84 -9.71 12.78
N MET A 168 8.78 -8.93 12.58
CA MET A 168 7.44 -9.21 13.10
C MET A 168 6.90 -10.55 12.59
N GLY A 169 7.06 -10.86 11.30
CA GLY A 169 6.68 -12.15 10.71
C GLY A 169 7.44 -13.34 11.31
N ASP A 170 8.73 -13.18 11.57
CA ASP A 170 9.57 -14.21 12.21
C ASP A 170 9.13 -14.45 13.68
N LYS A 171 8.79 -13.38 14.42
CA LYS A 171 8.19 -13.50 15.76
C LYS A 171 6.84 -14.21 15.72
N LEU A 172 5.99 -13.88 14.75
CA LEU A 172 4.70 -14.54 14.55
C LEU A 172 4.87 -16.04 14.28
N ALA A 173 5.86 -16.42 13.47
CA ALA A 173 6.17 -17.83 13.20
C ALA A 173 6.58 -18.61 14.45
N ALA A 174 7.19 -17.94 15.44
CA ALA A 174 7.57 -18.55 16.72
C ALA A 174 6.38 -18.80 17.66
N VAL A 175 5.21 -18.20 17.41
CA VAL A 175 3.99 -18.40 18.20
C VAL A 175 3.49 -19.84 18.03
N LYS A 176 3.79 -20.69 19.02
CA LYS A 176 3.30 -22.08 19.07
C LYS A 176 1.94 -22.15 19.77
N SER A 177 1.13 -23.11 19.34
CA SER A 177 -0.01 -23.61 20.12
C SER A 177 0.55 -24.47 21.26
N THR A 178 0.91 -23.84 22.38
CA THR A 178 1.06 -24.58 23.64
C THR A 178 -0.34 -25.01 24.07
N GLY A 179 -0.51 -26.31 24.38
CA GLY A 179 -1.82 -26.95 24.62
C GLY A 179 -2.57 -26.52 25.87
N GLN A 180 -2.35 -25.29 26.37
CA GLN A 180 -3.13 -24.68 27.43
C GLN A 180 -4.08 -23.67 26.80
N GLY A 181 -5.36 -23.75 27.18
CA GLY A 181 -6.49 -23.13 26.51
C GLY A 181 -6.30 -21.66 26.10
N THR A 182 -6.97 -21.32 25.00
CA THR A 182 -7.06 -20.02 24.32
C THR A 182 -7.57 -18.91 25.25
N GLN A 183 -6.72 -18.41 26.14
CA GLN A 183 -7.02 -17.24 26.97
C GLN A 183 -6.82 -15.96 26.14
N ARG A 184 -7.86 -15.13 26.05
CA ARG A 184 -7.87 -13.88 25.24
C ARG A 184 -6.75 -12.91 25.64
N ASN A 185 -6.34 -12.91 26.92
CA ASN A 185 -5.24 -12.09 27.43
C ASN A 185 -3.86 -12.56 26.92
N ASN A 186 -3.68 -13.84 26.62
CA ASN A 186 -2.43 -14.31 26.00
C ASN A 186 -2.30 -13.83 24.56
N ILE A 187 -3.41 -13.74 23.80
CA ILE A 187 -3.39 -13.28 22.41
C ILE A 187 -2.99 -11.80 22.32
N ALA A 188 -3.51 -10.97 23.23
CA ALA A 188 -3.15 -9.55 23.28
C ALA A 188 -1.65 -9.36 23.58
N ASN A 189 -1.14 -10.05 24.61
CA ASN A 189 0.29 -9.98 24.96
C ASN A 189 1.18 -10.50 23.82
N GLU A 190 0.81 -11.62 23.19
CA GLU A 190 1.53 -12.14 22.02
C GLU A 190 1.48 -11.18 20.83
N ALA A 191 0.37 -10.46 20.63
CA ALA A 191 0.25 -9.45 19.59
C ALA A 191 1.20 -8.27 19.84
N ASP A 192 1.29 -7.80 21.07
CA ASP A 192 2.22 -6.72 21.45
C ASP A 192 3.68 -7.16 21.26
N GLU A 193 4.03 -8.39 21.66
CA GLU A 193 5.39 -8.94 21.46
C GLU A 193 5.76 -9.06 19.97
N VAL A 194 4.82 -9.53 19.15
CA VAL A 194 4.98 -9.65 17.69
C VAL A 194 5.16 -8.27 17.07
N LEU A 195 4.36 -7.28 17.49
CA LEU A 195 4.37 -5.91 16.96
C LEU A 195 5.58 -5.07 17.36
N ALA A 196 6.22 -5.37 18.49
CA ALA A 196 7.29 -4.55 19.06
C ALA A 196 8.30 -4.00 18.03
N PRO A 197 8.88 -4.81 17.11
CA PRO A 197 9.87 -4.29 16.14
C PRO A 197 9.35 -3.20 15.21
N LEU A 198 8.06 -3.28 14.84
CA LEU A 198 7.41 -2.29 13.99
C LEU A 198 6.98 -1.07 14.81
N MET A 199 6.48 -1.28 16.02
CA MET A 199 6.01 -0.20 16.89
C MET A 199 7.16 0.69 17.35
N ASP A 200 8.32 0.13 17.69
CA ASP A 200 9.52 0.92 18.05
C ASP A 200 9.93 1.86 16.91
N LEU A 201 9.96 1.34 15.66
CA LEU A 201 10.28 2.15 14.48
C LEU A 201 9.22 3.25 14.24
N LEU A 202 7.94 2.89 14.33
CA LEU A 202 6.85 3.83 14.11
C LEU A 202 6.79 4.88 15.21
N GLU A 203 7.15 4.55 16.45
CA GLU A 203 7.15 5.50 17.57
C GLU A 203 8.18 6.60 17.37
N ASP A 204 9.43 6.24 17.10
CA ASP A 204 10.49 7.21 16.82
C ASP A 204 10.14 8.10 15.62
N SER A 205 9.68 7.47 14.53
CA SER A 205 9.41 8.15 13.27
C SER A 205 8.17 9.05 13.36
N LEU A 206 7.04 8.52 13.85
CA LEU A 206 5.79 9.28 13.92
C LEU A 206 5.84 10.38 14.97
N SER A 207 6.57 10.19 16.08
CA SER A 207 6.82 11.25 17.05
C SER A 207 7.58 12.40 16.40
N LEU A 208 8.66 12.11 15.66
CA LEU A 208 9.40 13.13 14.91
C LEU A 208 8.49 13.88 13.92
N TYR A 209 7.67 13.16 13.15
CA TYR A 209 6.79 13.77 12.15
C TYR A 209 5.67 14.59 12.80
N ALA A 210 5.14 14.17 13.95
CA ALA A 210 4.13 14.93 14.66
C ALA A 210 4.64 16.31 15.12
N HIS A 211 5.93 16.41 15.46
CA HIS A 211 6.57 17.67 15.85
C HIS A 211 7.09 18.48 14.66
N SER A 212 7.51 17.82 13.58
CA SER A 212 8.22 18.45 12.47
C SER A 212 7.35 18.75 11.25
N CYS A 213 6.17 18.13 11.13
CA CYS A 213 5.26 18.33 10.00
C CYS A 213 4.06 19.19 10.37
N GLU A 214 3.65 20.06 9.45
CA GLU A 214 2.34 20.70 9.54
C GLU A 214 1.22 19.65 9.47
N LYS A 215 0.09 19.90 10.15
CA LYS A 215 -1.03 18.95 10.26
C LYS A 215 -1.49 18.36 8.91
N THR A 216 -1.49 19.16 7.85
CA THR A 216 -1.85 18.71 6.50
C THR A 216 -0.80 17.78 5.91
N VAL A 217 0.49 18.10 6.09
CA VAL A 217 1.63 17.29 5.63
C VAL A 217 1.66 15.97 6.39
N LEU A 218 1.56 16.02 7.72
CA LEU A 218 1.52 14.83 8.59
C LEU A 218 0.43 13.86 8.15
N LYS A 219 -0.79 14.37 7.87
CA LYS A 219 -1.89 13.52 7.43
C LYS A 219 -1.65 12.86 6.07
N ARG A 220 -0.96 13.51 5.14
CA ARG A 220 -0.60 12.89 3.85
C ARG A 220 0.44 11.81 4.04
N LEU A 221 1.48 12.12 4.82
CA LEU A 221 2.53 11.18 5.15
C LEU A 221 1.98 9.93 5.86
N LEU A 222 1.12 10.11 6.85
CA LEU A 222 0.47 9.00 7.55
C LEU A 222 -0.34 8.10 6.60
N LYS A 223 -1.02 8.65 5.59
CA LYS A 223 -1.76 7.84 4.60
C LYS A 223 -0.83 6.98 3.76
N GLU A 224 0.28 7.54 3.30
CA GLU A 224 1.27 6.79 2.51
C GLU A 224 1.97 5.73 3.37
N LEU A 225 2.36 6.07 4.60
CA LEU A 225 2.93 5.12 5.55
C LEU A 225 1.96 3.98 5.89
N TRP A 226 0.69 4.30 6.15
CA TRP A 226 -0.35 3.29 6.37
C TRP A 226 -0.44 2.32 5.19
N LYS A 227 -0.49 2.84 3.97
CA LYS A 227 -0.55 2.05 2.74
C LYS A 227 0.66 1.11 2.63
N ILE A 228 1.87 1.62 2.89
CA ILE A 228 3.10 0.85 2.86
C ILE A 228 3.07 -0.25 3.92
N VAL A 229 2.76 0.07 5.19
CA VAL A 229 2.70 -0.91 6.28
C VAL A 229 1.72 -2.04 5.95
N MET A 230 0.49 -1.71 5.55
CA MET A 230 -0.52 -2.72 5.20
C MET A 230 -0.09 -3.60 4.01
N THR A 231 0.41 -2.98 2.94
CA THR A 231 0.83 -3.70 1.72
C THR A 231 2.03 -4.61 2.00
N THR A 232 2.99 -4.13 2.80
CA THR A 232 4.20 -4.88 3.14
C THR A 232 3.88 -6.04 4.08
N MET A 233 2.98 -5.85 5.06
CA MET A 233 2.46 -6.94 5.89
C MET A 233 1.75 -8.00 5.05
N GLU A 234 0.91 -7.57 4.10
CA GLU A 234 0.21 -8.48 3.20
C GLU A 234 1.20 -9.33 2.40
N LYS A 235 2.17 -8.69 1.73
CA LYS A 235 3.13 -9.37 0.84
C LYS A 235 4.13 -10.25 1.58
N THR A 236 4.54 -9.86 2.78
CA THR A 236 5.68 -10.47 3.49
C THR A 236 5.25 -11.52 4.49
N VAL A 237 4.11 -11.30 5.16
CA VAL A 237 3.66 -12.15 6.28
C VAL A 237 2.46 -12.99 5.88
N VAL A 238 1.50 -12.40 5.17
CA VAL A 238 0.22 -13.06 4.88
C VAL A 238 0.25 -13.82 3.57
N LEU A 239 0.92 -13.31 2.53
CA LEU A 239 0.98 -13.96 1.24
C LEU A 239 2.15 -14.95 1.17
N PRO A 240 1.94 -16.15 0.61
CA PRO A 240 3.03 -17.09 0.36
C PRO A 240 4.02 -16.51 -0.68
N PRO A 241 5.33 -16.77 -0.51
CA PRO A 241 6.37 -16.29 -1.42
C PRO A 241 6.15 -16.83 -2.84
N MET A 242 6.41 -15.99 -3.85
CA MET A 242 6.43 -16.40 -5.26
C MET A 242 7.83 -16.84 -5.61
N THR A 243 8.16 -18.10 -5.38
CA THR A 243 9.40 -18.69 -5.90
C THR A 243 9.14 -19.27 -7.29
N ASP A 244 9.80 -18.72 -8.31
CA ASP A 244 9.78 -19.20 -9.70
C ASP A 244 10.63 -20.47 -9.93
N LYS A 245 11.18 -21.09 -8.88
CA LYS A 245 12.06 -22.26 -9.01
C LYS A 245 11.79 -23.33 -7.94
N ALA A 246 11.20 -24.43 -8.42
CA ALA A 246 11.44 -25.84 -8.12
C ALA A 246 11.61 -26.40 -6.68
N ASP A 247 11.63 -25.61 -5.60
CA ASP A 247 11.71 -26.15 -4.23
C ASP A 247 10.39 -25.97 -3.45
N ILE A 248 9.36 -26.61 -4.00
CA ILE A 248 7.98 -26.66 -3.48
C ILE A 248 7.94 -27.38 -2.10
N SER A 249 9.01 -28.09 -1.72
CA SER A 249 9.07 -28.98 -0.56
C SER A 249 9.27 -28.29 0.79
N LYS A 250 10.06 -27.21 0.85
CA LYS A 250 10.38 -26.49 2.10
C LYS A 250 9.51 -25.26 2.35
N ASP A 251 8.98 -24.65 1.30
CA ASP A 251 8.19 -23.41 1.38
C ASP A 251 6.73 -23.64 1.85
N PHE A 252 6.32 -24.91 1.95
CA PHE A 252 4.97 -25.34 2.35
C PHE A 252 4.71 -25.12 3.87
N GLU A 253 5.75 -25.08 4.70
CA GLU A 253 5.66 -24.96 6.17
C GLU A 253 5.23 -23.58 6.71
N ARG A 254 4.99 -22.58 5.86
CA ARG A 254 4.66 -21.19 6.26
C ARG A 254 3.17 -20.82 6.24
N ASN A 255 2.26 -21.78 6.27
CA ASN A 255 0.84 -21.46 6.44
C ASN A 255 0.55 -21.03 7.89
N LEU A 256 -0.08 -19.86 8.06
CA LEU A 256 -0.46 -19.35 9.37
C LEU A 256 -1.46 -20.29 10.07
N THR A 257 -1.22 -20.55 11.36
CA THR A 257 -2.16 -21.27 12.22
C THR A 257 -3.32 -20.38 12.63
N PRO A 258 -4.49 -20.94 13.03
CA PRO A 258 -5.62 -20.13 13.51
C PRO A 258 -5.26 -19.21 14.68
N LYS A 259 -4.33 -19.64 15.56
CA LYS A 259 -3.81 -18.82 16.66
C LYS A 259 -3.01 -17.63 16.12
N GLN A 260 -2.11 -17.86 15.17
CA GLN A 260 -1.33 -16.78 14.54
C GLN A 260 -2.22 -15.79 13.77
N CYS A 261 -3.28 -16.25 13.11
CA CYS A 261 -4.27 -15.36 12.50
C CYS A 261 -4.93 -14.45 13.55
N ALA A 262 -5.37 -15.00 14.69
CA ALA A 262 -5.98 -14.22 15.77
C ALA A 262 -5.01 -13.21 16.40
N VAL A 263 -3.73 -13.60 16.59
CA VAL A 263 -2.67 -12.68 17.06
C VAL A 263 -2.46 -11.55 16.06
N LEU A 264 -2.41 -11.85 14.76
CA LEU A 264 -2.22 -10.86 13.71
C LEU A 264 -3.44 -9.93 13.56
N GLU A 265 -4.67 -10.43 13.71
CA GLU A 265 -5.88 -9.61 13.75
C GLU A 265 -5.85 -8.62 14.93
N ALA A 266 -5.49 -9.08 16.13
CA ALA A 266 -5.32 -8.21 17.29
C ALA A 266 -4.21 -7.16 17.06
N ALA A 267 -3.09 -7.57 16.46
CA ALA A 267 -2.00 -6.69 16.10
C ALA A 267 -2.43 -5.59 15.11
N LEU A 268 -3.24 -5.93 14.11
CA LEU A 268 -3.76 -4.96 13.15
C LEU A 268 -4.65 -3.90 13.82
N ASP A 269 -5.42 -4.27 14.83
CA ASP A 269 -6.19 -3.30 15.61
C ASP A 269 -5.29 -2.36 16.44
N THR A 270 -4.19 -2.85 16.99
CA THR A 270 -3.19 -2.00 17.68
C THR A 270 -2.52 -1.03 16.71
N ILE A 271 -2.06 -1.48 15.54
CA ILE A 271 -1.49 -0.59 14.51
C ILE A 271 -2.51 0.49 14.11
N LYS A 272 -3.78 0.10 13.91
CA LYS A 272 -4.86 1.04 13.58
C LYS A 272 -5.06 2.10 14.67
N GLN A 273 -5.02 1.72 15.94
CA GLN A 273 -5.10 2.67 17.05
C GLN A 273 -3.91 3.63 17.05
N TYR A 274 -2.72 3.14 16.71
CA TYR A 274 -1.50 3.95 16.63
C TYR A 274 -1.59 5.02 15.53
N PHE A 275 -1.99 4.63 14.31
CA PHE A 275 -2.20 5.59 13.21
C PHE A 275 -3.38 6.55 13.46
N HIS A 276 -4.33 6.18 14.31
CA HIS A 276 -5.40 7.08 14.76
C HIS A 276 -4.91 8.12 15.78
N ALA A 277 -3.98 7.75 16.66
CA ALA A 277 -3.36 8.61 17.68
C ALA A 277 -4.38 9.49 18.44
N ASN A 278 -5.46 8.88 18.96
CA ASN A 278 -6.55 9.57 19.66
C ASN A 278 -7.17 10.78 18.91
N GLY A 279 -7.14 10.78 17.57
CA GLY A 279 -7.71 11.82 16.72
C GLY A 279 -6.68 12.83 16.18
N SER A 280 -5.43 12.76 16.65
CA SER A 280 -4.32 13.56 16.13
C SER A 280 -3.81 13.04 14.77
N GLY A 281 -4.00 11.75 14.48
CA GLY A 281 -3.57 11.10 13.24
C GLY A 281 -4.67 10.99 12.18
N LEU A 282 -4.84 9.78 11.64
CA LEU A 282 -5.84 9.46 10.63
C LEU A 282 -7.22 9.20 11.25
N LYS A 283 -8.29 9.56 10.54
CA LYS A 283 -9.67 9.28 10.99
C LYS A 283 -9.93 7.77 10.97
N LYS A 284 -10.62 7.21 11.98
CA LYS A 284 -11.01 5.78 12.02
C LYS A 284 -11.75 5.35 10.75
N ASN A 285 -12.74 6.15 10.32
CA ASN A 285 -13.50 5.88 9.10
C ASN A 285 -12.63 5.75 7.84
N PHE A 286 -11.48 6.43 7.78
CA PHE A 286 -10.53 6.28 6.66
C PHE A 286 -9.79 4.95 6.75
N LEU A 287 -9.28 4.61 7.95
CA LEU A 287 -8.58 3.35 8.21
C LEU A 287 -9.47 2.14 7.95
N ASP A 288 -10.72 2.16 8.45
CA ASP A 288 -11.66 1.04 8.29
C ASP A 288 -12.11 0.83 6.83
N LYS A 289 -12.10 1.90 6.03
CA LYS A 289 -12.46 1.85 4.61
C LYS A 289 -11.27 1.64 3.67
N SER A 290 -10.04 1.64 4.19
CA SER A 290 -8.81 1.48 3.40
C SER A 290 -8.87 0.21 2.56
N PRO A 291 -8.61 0.29 1.24
CA PRO A 291 -8.57 -0.89 0.38
C PRO A 291 -7.44 -1.85 0.77
N GLU A 292 -6.31 -1.33 1.27
CA GLU A 292 -5.18 -2.14 1.71
C GLU A 292 -5.54 -2.99 2.93
N LEU A 293 -6.20 -2.39 3.93
CA LEU A 293 -6.67 -3.15 5.10
C LEU A 293 -7.73 -4.19 4.72
N LYS A 294 -8.63 -3.85 3.79
CA LYS A 294 -9.63 -4.79 3.28
C LYS A 294 -8.98 -5.97 2.55
N SER A 295 -7.97 -5.71 1.71
CA SER A 295 -7.20 -6.75 1.02
C SER A 295 -6.50 -7.68 2.01
N LEU A 296 -5.82 -7.09 3.00
CA LEU A 296 -5.13 -7.84 4.05
C LEU A 296 -6.09 -8.70 4.88
N ASN A 297 -7.21 -8.15 5.35
CA ASN A 297 -8.23 -8.90 6.07
C ASN A 297 -8.86 -10.00 5.22
N TYR A 298 -9.07 -9.74 3.93
CA TYR A 298 -9.52 -10.77 2.99
C TYR A 298 -8.50 -11.91 2.91
N ALA A 299 -7.21 -11.59 2.74
CA ALA A 299 -6.14 -12.58 2.70
C ALA A 299 -6.05 -13.40 4.01
N LEU A 300 -6.21 -12.76 5.18
CA LEU A 300 -6.29 -13.44 6.48
C LEU A 300 -7.50 -14.37 6.58
N SER A 301 -8.67 -13.93 6.11
CA SER A 301 -9.89 -14.75 6.13
C SER A 301 -9.74 -16.04 5.31
N LEU A 302 -8.90 -16.05 4.27
CA LEU A 302 -8.66 -17.25 3.48
C LEU A 302 -7.93 -18.33 4.30
N TYR A 303 -7.13 -17.96 5.29
CA TYR A 303 -6.49 -18.92 6.20
C TYR A 303 -7.48 -19.56 7.18
N THR A 304 -8.50 -18.82 7.62
CA THR A 304 -9.48 -19.28 8.61
C THR A 304 -10.70 -19.98 8.00
N GLN A 305 -10.94 -19.84 6.68
CA GLN A 305 -12.06 -20.47 5.99
C GLN A 305 -11.89 -21.98 5.74
N THR A 306 -13.02 -22.70 5.77
CA THR A 306 -13.10 -24.11 5.38
C THR A 306 -13.01 -24.27 3.86
N THR A 307 -12.51 -25.42 3.40
CA THR A 307 -12.33 -25.72 1.97
C THR A 307 -13.64 -25.58 1.19
N ASP A 308 -14.78 -26.00 1.75
CA ASP A 308 -16.09 -25.89 1.10
C ASP A 308 -16.52 -24.42 0.87
N THR A 309 -16.26 -23.53 1.83
CA THR A 309 -16.56 -22.10 1.71
C THR A 309 -15.66 -21.43 0.67
N LEU A 310 -14.39 -21.83 0.60
CA LEU A 310 -13.45 -21.36 -0.43
C LEU A 310 -13.87 -21.82 -1.83
N ILE A 311 -14.29 -23.08 -1.99
CA ILE A 311 -14.80 -23.61 -3.26
C ILE A 311 -16.07 -22.86 -3.69
N LYS A 312 -17.03 -22.65 -2.78
CA LYS A 312 -18.24 -21.86 -3.09
C LYS A 312 -17.91 -20.42 -3.48
N THR A 313 -16.96 -19.79 -2.79
CA THR A 313 -16.54 -18.42 -3.08
C THR A 313 -15.86 -18.33 -4.45
N PHE A 314 -15.02 -19.31 -4.81
CA PHE A 314 -14.42 -19.42 -6.14
C PHE A 314 -15.46 -19.59 -7.24
N VAL A 315 -16.37 -20.54 -7.06
CA VAL A 315 -17.42 -20.82 -8.05
C VAL A 315 -18.29 -19.58 -8.26
N SER A 316 -18.62 -18.86 -7.18
CA SER A 316 -19.36 -17.59 -7.24
C SER A 316 -18.57 -16.45 -7.92
N THR A 317 -17.26 -16.35 -7.68
CA THR A 317 -16.40 -15.34 -8.35
C THR A 317 -16.13 -15.68 -9.81
N GLN A 318 -16.16 -16.95 -10.23
CA GLN A 318 -16.05 -17.31 -11.64
C GLN A 318 -17.31 -16.97 -12.45
N THR A 319 -18.47 -16.86 -11.79
CA THR A 319 -19.71 -16.39 -12.40
C THR A 319 -19.85 -14.86 -12.46
N GLY A 320 -18.96 -14.11 -11.80
CA GLY A 320 -18.92 -12.65 -11.81
C GLY A 320 -17.62 -12.12 -12.43
N GLN A 321 -17.69 -11.49 -13.60
CA GLN A 321 -16.54 -10.80 -14.19
C GLN A 321 -16.11 -9.62 -13.30
N GLY A 322 -14.99 -9.74 -12.57
CA GLY A 322 -14.45 -8.60 -11.80
C GLY A 322 -13.21 -8.90 -10.96
N GLU A 323 -12.08 -8.32 -11.39
CA GLU A 323 -10.82 -7.88 -10.72
C GLU A 323 -10.16 -8.66 -9.55
N ALA A 324 -10.83 -9.55 -8.80
CA ALA A 324 -10.22 -10.41 -7.77
C ALA A 324 -9.51 -11.66 -8.34
N HIS A 325 -9.32 -11.70 -9.66
CA HIS A 325 -8.98 -12.90 -10.43
C HIS A 325 -7.57 -13.43 -10.13
N TRP A 326 -6.59 -12.55 -9.87
CA TRP A 326 -5.18 -12.95 -9.72
C TRP A 326 -4.82 -13.47 -8.32
N MET A 327 -5.40 -12.91 -7.25
CA MET A 327 -5.17 -13.36 -5.88
C MET A 327 -5.79 -14.74 -5.63
N PHE A 328 -7.01 -14.94 -6.14
CA PHE A 328 -7.73 -16.19 -5.97
C PHE A 328 -7.03 -17.35 -6.69
N HIS A 329 -6.54 -17.13 -7.91
CA HIS A 329 -5.77 -18.12 -8.66
C HIS A 329 -4.46 -18.52 -7.96
N ARG A 330 -3.82 -17.57 -7.27
CA ARG A 330 -2.54 -17.76 -6.57
C ARG A 330 -2.69 -18.58 -5.28
N LEU A 331 -3.71 -18.30 -4.46
CA LEU A 331 -3.97 -19.05 -3.22
C LEU A 331 -4.66 -20.41 -3.46
N MET A 332 -5.53 -20.51 -4.47
CA MET A 332 -6.11 -21.80 -4.90
C MET A 332 -5.03 -22.76 -5.44
N ARG A 333 -4.08 -22.30 -6.25
CA ARG A 333 -2.96 -23.13 -6.75
C ARG A 333 -2.20 -23.79 -5.60
N LEU A 334 -1.95 -23.05 -4.52
CA LEU A 334 -1.22 -23.56 -3.35
C LEU A 334 -2.07 -24.52 -2.51
N ARG A 335 -3.31 -24.17 -2.16
CA ARG A 335 -4.14 -24.99 -1.25
C ARG A 335 -4.71 -26.25 -1.91
N MET A 336 -5.02 -26.21 -3.22
CA MET A 336 -5.45 -27.39 -3.97
C MET A 336 -4.29 -28.38 -4.15
N SER A 337 -3.06 -27.93 -4.41
CA SER A 337 -1.88 -28.81 -4.39
C SER A 337 -1.61 -29.40 -3.01
N TYR A 338 -1.74 -28.61 -1.93
CA TYR A 338 -1.49 -29.05 -0.56
C TYR A 338 -2.42 -30.18 -0.11
N ARG A 339 -3.73 -30.05 -0.36
CA ARG A 339 -4.72 -31.08 0.01
C ARG A 339 -4.67 -32.28 -0.92
N PHE A 340 -4.34 -32.11 -2.20
CA PHE A 340 -4.19 -33.23 -3.13
C PHE A 340 -2.97 -34.09 -2.77
N CYS A 341 -1.82 -33.47 -2.43
CA CYS A 341 -0.61 -34.19 -2.03
C CYS A 341 -0.74 -34.81 -0.62
N SER A 342 -1.38 -34.11 0.33
CA SER A 342 -1.65 -34.65 1.67
C SER A 342 -2.67 -35.80 1.64
N PHE A 343 -3.70 -35.71 0.78
CA PHE A 343 -4.65 -36.81 0.53
C PHE A 343 -3.96 -38.01 -0.15
N LEU A 344 -3.05 -37.78 -1.10
CA LEU A 344 -2.22 -38.82 -1.74
C LEU A 344 -1.27 -39.52 -0.75
N PHE A 345 -0.72 -38.80 0.23
CA PHE A 345 0.16 -39.36 1.25
C PHE A 345 -0.62 -40.15 2.32
N LEU A 346 -1.77 -39.62 2.77
CA LEU A 346 -2.67 -40.30 3.71
C LEU A 346 -3.35 -41.55 3.10
N THR A 347 -3.60 -41.56 1.80
CA THR A 347 -4.18 -42.72 1.11
C THR A 347 -3.13 -43.79 0.77
N ASN A 348 -1.89 -43.42 0.42
CA ASN A 348 -0.79 -44.40 0.28
C ASN A 348 -0.53 -45.21 1.56
N LEU A 349 -0.70 -44.60 2.74
CA LEU A 349 -0.53 -45.28 4.03
C LEU A 349 -1.73 -46.16 4.45
N ARG A 350 -2.85 -46.14 3.71
CA ARG A 350 -4.12 -46.75 4.18
C ARG A 350 -4.90 -47.54 3.12
N VAL A 351 -4.25 -48.10 2.10
CA VAL A 351 -4.90 -49.11 1.23
C VAL A 351 -4.65 -50.51 1.80
N ARG A 352 -5.52 -50.94 2.72
CA ARG A 352 -5.51 -52.32 3.28
C ARG A 352 -6.71 -53.18 2.86
N SER A 353 -7.68 -52.63 2.12
CA SER A 353 -8.82 -53.42 1.59
C SER A 353 -9.46 -52.80 0.35
N ALA A 354 -10.15 -53.63 -0.44
CA ALA A 354 -10.88 -53.25 -1.66
C ALA A 354 -11.96 -52.18 -1.41
N SER A 355 -12.53 -52.15 -0.20
CA SER A 355 -13.55 -51.17 0.20
C SER A 355 -13.01 -49.74 0.31
N SER A 356 -11.74 -49.57 0.71
CA SER A 356 -11.07 -48.26 0.74
C SER A 356 -10.79 -47.74 -0.66
N LEU A 357 -10.56 -48.64 -1.62
CA LEU A 357 -10.31 -48.33 -3.03
C LEU A 357 -11.59 -47.82 -3.72
N ILE A 358 -12.75 -48.43 -3.43
CA ILE A 358 -14.05 -47.99 -3.93
C ILE A 358 -14.41 -46.60 -3.37
N TYR A 359 -14.11 -46.34 -2.10
CA TYR A 359 -14.38 -45.04 -1.48
C TYR A 359 -13.54 -43.92 -2.11
N ILE A 360 -12.25 -44.20 -2.38
CA ILE A 360 -11.35 -43.27 -3.08
C ILE A 360 -11.80 -43.07 -4.52
N LEU A 361 -12.19 -44.13 -5.24
CA LEU A 361 -12.68 -44.05 -6.62
C LEU A 361 -14.00 -43.28 -6.74
N CYS A 362 -14.94 -43.45 -5.79
CA CYS A 362 -16.19 -42.66 -5.76
C CYS A 362 -15.92 -41.17 -5.52
N HIS A 363 -15.03 -40.83 -4.57
CA HIS A 363 -14.67 -39.43 -4.32
C HIS A 363 -13.90 -38.82 -5.50
N TYR A 364 -13.04 -39.61 -6.15
CA TYR A 364 -12.37 -39.21 -7.39
C TYR A 364 -13.36 -39.03 -8.54
N HIS A 365 -14.38 -39.88 -8.68
CA HIS A 365 -15.38 -39.76 -9.75
C HIS A 365 -16.18 -38.46 -9.66
N VAL A 366 -16.59 -38.05 -8.46
CA VAL A 366 -17.28 -36.77 -8.21
C VAL A 366 -16.37 -35.59 -8.51
N PHE A 367 -15.09 -35.69 -8.13
CA PHE A 367 -14.08 -34.65 -8.40
C PHE A 367 -13.75 -34.56 -9.90
N LEU A 368 -13.58 -35.70 -10.59
CA LEU A 368 -13.32 -35.78 -12.03
C LEU A 368 -14.53 -35.28 -12.84
N SER A 369 -15.75 -35.62 -12.43
CA SER A 369 -17.00 -35.14 -13.06
C SER A 369 -17.16 -33.64 -12.92
N SER A 370 -16.78 -33.07 -11.77
CA SER A 370 -16.80 -31.63 -11.55
C SER A 370 -15.72 -30.90 -12.39
N MET A 371 -14.54 -31.50 -12.56
CA MET A 371 -13.48 -30.98 -13.43
C MET A 371 -13.82 -31.10 -14.93
N LEU A 372 -14.41 -32.22 -15.35
CA LEU A 372 -14.88 -32.43 -16.73
C LEU A 372 -16.00 -31.44 -17.10
N ASN A 373 -16.91 -31.14 -16.18
CA ASN A 373 -17.92 -30.10 -16.39
C ASN A 373 -17.30 -28.70 -16.53
N CYS A 374 -16.19 -28.40 -15.85
CA CYS A 374 -15.44 -27.15 -16.06
C CYS A 374 -14.71 -27.10 -17.42
N LEU A 375 -14.26 -28.25 -17.95
CA LEU A 375 -13.60 -28.36 -19.26
C LEU A 375 -14.54 -28.11 -20.44
N PHE A 376 -15.82 -28.44 -20.30
CA PHE A 376 -16.83 -28.30 -21.36
C PHE A 376 -17.51 -26.93 -21.40
N GLN A 377 -17.18 -26.00 -20.50
CA GLN A 377 -17.59 -24.61 -20.61
C GLN A 377 -16.64 -23.84 -21.53
N PRO A 378 -17.13 -22.84 -22.30
CA PRO A 378 -16.28 -22.02 -23.14
C PRO A 378 -15.35 -21.16 -22.27
N GLN A 379 -14.05 -21.41 -22.35
CA GLN A 379 -13.00 -20.73 -21.57
C GLN A 379 -11.97 -20.07 -22.50
N PRO A 380 -11.29 -18.98 -22.09
CA PRO A 380 -10.24 -18.37 -22.88
C PRO A 380 -9.03 -19.32 -23.06
N HIS A 381 -8.43 -19.30 -24.25
CA HIS A 381 -7.39 -20.22 -24.76
C HIS A 381 -6.22 -20.60 -23.82
N PRO A 382 -5.69 -19.75 -22.91
CA PRO A 382 -4.60 -20.16 -22.02
C PRO A 382 -5.06 -21.03 -20.83
N VAL A 383 -6.34 -20.98 -20.46
CA VAL A 383 -6.89 -21.73 -19.30
C VAL A 383 -7.14 -23.19 -19.68
N SER A 384 -7.59 -23.44 -20.91
CA SER A 384 -7.82 -24.79 -21.44
C SER A 384 -6.53 -25.61 -21.53
N VAL A 385 -5.39 -24.98 -21.84
CA VAL A 385 -4.09 -25.66 -21.89
C VAL A 385 -3.64 -26.11 -20.49
N LEU A 386 -3.81 -25.28 -19.46
CA LEU A 386 -3.41 -25.63 -18.09
C LEU A 386 -4.29 -26.73 -17.50
N ILE A 387 -5.60 -26.69 -17.76
CA ILE A 387 -6.53 -27.74 -17.32
C ILE A 387 -6.23 -29.05 -18.05
N PHE A 388 -5.87 -29.00 -19.34
CA PHE A 388 -5.46 -30.17 -20.10
C PHE A 388 -4.20 -30.84 -19.51
N PHE A 389 -3.16 -30.07 -19.16
CA PHE A 389 -1.95 -30.63 -18.54
C PHE A 389 -2.21 -31.18 -17.13
N PHE A 390 -3.10 -30.56 -16.36
CA PHE A 390 -3.49 -31.05 -15.04
C PHE A 390 -4.31 -32.35 -15.12
N VAL A 391 -5.22 -32.45 -16.09
CA VAL A 391 -6.00 -33.67 -16.32
C VAL A 391 -5.10 -34.79 -16.85
N LEU A 392 -4.15 -34.47 -17.74
CA LEU A 392 -3.17 -35.43 -18.26
C LEU A 392 -2.25 -35.97 -17.16
N SER A 393 -1.80 -35.12 -16.23
CA SER A 393 -0.95 -35.57 -15.11
C SER A 393 -1.72 -36.46 -14.12
N VAL A 394 -2.99 -36.15 -13.86
CA VAL A 394 -3.89 -37.01 -13.08
C VAL A 394 -4.16 -38.34 -13.79
N PHE A 395 -4.34 -38.32 -15.12
CA PHE A 395 -4.54 -39.54 -15.91
C PHE A 395 -3.30 -40.44 -15.90
N VAL A 396 -2.11 -39.86 -16.11
CA VAL A 396 -0.83 -40.59 -16.07
C VAL A 396 -0.58 -41.17 -14.67
N PHE A 397 -0.96 -40.45 -13.61
CA PHE A 397 -0.85 -40.93 -12.24
C PHE A 397 -1.80 -42.09 -11.95
N ILE A 398 -3.07 -42.00 -12.37
CA ILE A 398 -4.05 -43.09 -12.24
C ILE A 398 -3.61 -44.32 -13.04
N PHE A 399 -3.11 -44.13 -14.27
CA PHE A 399 -2.62 -45.23 -15.10
C PHE A 399 -1.39 -45.90 -14.48
N SER A 400 -0.46 -45.11 -13.93
CA SER A 400 0.72 -45.63 -13.24
C SER A 400 0.36 -46.36 -11.95
N PHE A 401 -0.63 -45.85 -11.20
CA PHE A 401 -1.13 -46.49 -9.98
C PHE A 401 -1.90 -47.78 -10.27
N MET A 402 -2.74 -47.81 -11.32
CA MET A 402 -3.39 -49.04 -11.80
C MET A 402 -2.38 -50.06 -12.31
N PHE A 403 -1.32 -49.62 -13.01
CA PHE A 403 -0.24 -50.50 -13.45
C PHE A 403 0.53 -51.08 -12.26
N CYS A 404 0.75 -50.28 -11.21
CA CYS A 404 1.39 -50.71 -9.96
C CYS A 404 0.52 -51.72 -9.18
N ILE A 405 -0.80 -51.51 -9.11
CA ILE A 405 -1.74 -52.48 -8.52
C ILE A 405 -1.77 -53.79 -9.32
N LYS A 406 -1.75 -53.72 -10.66
CA LYS A 406 -1.70 -54.92 -11.51
C LYS A 406 -0.38 -55.69 -11.35
N LYS A 407 0.74 -54.97 -11.14
CA LYS A 407 2.06 -55.57 -10.86
C LYS A 407 2.12 -56.21 -9.47
N HIS A 408 1.45 -55.65 -8.47
CA HIS A 408 1.33 -56.25 -7.13
C HIS A 408 0.31 -57.39 -7.04
N GLN A 409 -0.73 -57.42 -7.89
CA GLN A 409 -1.63 -58.57 -8.01
C GLN A 409 -0.99 -59.77 -8.73
N CYS A 410 0.01 -59.56 -9.59
CA CYS A 410 0.80 -60.65 -10.17
C CYS A 410 1.79 -61.32 -9.18
N PHE A 411 1.98 -60.78 -7.98
CA PHE A 411 2.98 -61.30 -7.02
C PHE A 411 2.41 -62.18 -5.89
N SER A 412 1.13 -62.55 -5.92
CA SER A 412 0.51 -63.32 -4.82
C SER A 412 -0.33 -64.51 -5.28
N VAL A 413 0.16 -65.30 -6.24
CA VAL A 413 -0.27 -66.70 -6.42
C VAL A 413 0.92 -67.55 -6.92
N HIS A 414 1.86 -67.91 -6.02
CA HIS A 414 2.52 -69.23 -5.97
C HIS A 414 3.58 -69.29 -4.86
N GLY A 415 3.21 -69.98 -3.77
CA GLY A 415 4.02 -71.01 -3.13
C GLY A 415 5.26 -70.59 -2.34
N TRP A 416 5.12 -70.45 -1.02
CA TRP A 416 6.15 -70.85 -0.07
C TRP A 416 5.54 -71.82 0.94
N ASN A 417 5.80 -73.10 0.69
CA ASN A 417 5.72 -74.20 1.66
C ASN A 417 7.15 -74.46 2.14
N TRP A 418 7.29 -74.78 3.42
CA TRP A 418 8.49 -75.00 4.26
C TRP A 418 9.10 -73.76 4.89
#